data_AF-A0A839UXM5-F1
#
_entry.id   AF-A0A839UXM5-F1
#
_cell.length_a   1.000
_cell.length_b   1.000
_cell.length_c   1.000
_cell.angle_alpha   90.00
_cell.angle_beta   90.00
_cell.angle_gamma   90.00
#
_symmetry.space_group_name_H-M   'P 1'
#
loop_
_entity.id
_entity.type
_entity.pdbx_description
1 polymer ?
#
loop_
_entity_poly.entity_id
_entity_poly.type
_entity_poly.pdbx_seq_one_letter_code
_entity_poly.pdbx_strand_id
1 'polypeptide(L)'
;MNESDQAKQLLAQRESGISVSSGLASMKGRMIYRFIMILICIAFYYSTEGAPVFVLIIGFALGMYIQDYSWLQSIAKSWGFTKSVINWQEVERIAKKNS
;
A
#
# COMPACT_ATOMS: atom_id res chain seq x y z
N MET A 1 -9.34 -11.95 -14.09
CA MET A 1 -8.80 -10.69 -14.63
C MET A 1 -8.02 -11.09 -15.87
N ASN A 2 -8.33 -10.53 -17.04
CA ASN A 2 -7.74 -10.99 -18.29
C ASN A 2 -6.32 -10.42 -18.43
N GLU A 3 -5.40 -11.13 -19.09
CA GLU A 3 -3.99 -10.69 -19.23
C GLU A 3 -3.89 -9.31 -19.92
N SER A 4 -4.84 -9.01 -20.81
CA SER A 4 -4.97 -7.71 -21.46
C SER A 4 -5.29 -6.57 -20.47
N ASP A 5 -6.14 -6.83 -19.47
CA ASP A 5 -6.53 -5.82 -18.47
C ASP A 5 -5.34 -5.47 -17.58
N GLN A 6 -4.54 -6.47 -17.21
CA GLN A 6 -3.29 -6.28 -16.46
C GLN A 6 -2.26 -5.50 -17.27
N ALA A 7 -2.10 -5.81 -18.56
CA ALA A 7 -1.19 -5.08 -19.44
C ALA A 7 -1.62 -3.61 -19.63
N LYS A 8 -2.93 -3.34 -19.76
CA LYS A 8 -3.49 -1.98 -19.83
C LYS A 8 -3.23 -1.19 -18.54
N GLN A 9 -3.42 -1.82 -17.38
CA GLN A 9 -3.10 -1.20 -16.08
C GLN A 9 -1.61 -0.90 -15.93
N LEU A 10 -0.72 -1.81 -16.35
CA LEU A 10 0.73 -1.61 -16.34
C LEU A 10 1.17 -0.44 -17.24
N LEU A 11 0.55 -0.30 -18.43
CA LEU A 11 0.81 0.82 -19.32
C LEU A 11 0.34 2.16 -18.72
N ALA A 12 -0.84 2.19 -18.12
CA ALA A 12 -1.33 3.40 -17.44
C ALA A 12 -0.38 3.82 -16.29
N GLN A 13 0.11 2.85 -15.51
CA GLN A 13 1.04 3.10 -14.41
C GLN A 13 2.44 3.55 -14.87
N ARG A 14 2.85 3.24 -16.11
CA ARG A 14 4.16 3.63 -16.68
C ARG A 14 4.37 5.14 -16.70
N GLU A 15 3.31 5.87 -17.07
CA GLU A 15 3.32 7.33 -17.21
C GLU A 15 2.98 8.03 -15.89
N SER A 16 1.98 7.53 -15.15
CA SER A 16 1.53 8.15 -13.90
C SER A 16 2.36 7.77 -12.66
N GLY A 17 3.19 6.73 -12.75
CA GLY A 17 3.76 6.07 -11.56
C GLY A 17 2.77 5.15 -10.86
N ILE A 18 3.23 4.44 -9.82
CA ILE A 18 2.33 3.67 -8.95
C ILE A 18 1.44 4.66 -8.20
N SER A 19 0.14 4.64 -8.47
CA SER A 19 -0.81 5.52 -7.80
C SER A 19 -0.87 5.18 -6.30
N VAL A 20 -1.03 6.20 -5.46
CA VAL A 20 -1.27 6.01 -4.01
C VAL A 20 -2.51 5.14 -3.77
N SER A 21 -3.51 5.22 -4.66
CA SER A 21 -4.75 4.44 -4.58
C SER A 21 -4.54 2.93 -4.77
N SER A 22 -3.68 2.52 -5.71
CA SER A 22 -3.30 1.11 -5.91
C SER A 22 -2.43 0.60 -4.76
N GLY A 23 -1.59 1.48 -4.19
CA GLY A 23 -0.91 1.21 -2.93
C GLY A 23 -1.91 0.95 -1.79
N LEU A 24 -2.89 1.82 -1.62
CA LEU A 24 -3.94 1.72 -0.59
C LEU A 24 -4.77 0.44 -0.71
N ALA A 25 -5.09 0.02 -1.93
CA ALA A 25 -5.82 -1.23 -2.16
C ALA A 25 -5.04 -2.45 -1.62
N SER A 26 -3.72 -2.48 -1.78
CA SER A 26 -2.86 -3.51 -1.20
C SER A 26 -2.70 -3.39 0.33
N MET A 27 -3.05 -2.23 0.90
CA MET A 27 -3.00 -1.96 2.33
C MET A 27 -4.30 -2.28 3.06
N LYS A 28 -5.41 -2.55 2.36
CA LYS A 28 -6.74 -2.76 2.97
C LYS A 28 -6.71 -3.76 4.13
N GLY A 29 -6.05 -4.92 3.96
CA GLY A 29 -5.91 -5.92 5.02
C GLY A 29 -5.09 -5.44 6.22
N ARG A 30 -3.97 -4.74 5.97
CA ARG A 30 -3.12 -4.15 7.02
C ARG A 30 -3.86 -3.05 7.77
N MET A 31 -4.65 -2.22 7.08
CA MET A 31 -5.47 -1.18 7.70
C MET A 31 -6.54 -1.76 8.62
N ILE A 32 -7.23 -2.83 8.20
CA ILE A 32 -8.22 -3.51 9.04
C ILE A 32 -7.58 -4.07 10.32
N TYR A 33 -6.46 -4.79 10.19
CA TYR A 33 -5.74 -5.31 11.35
C TYR A 33 -5.32 -4.20 12.34
N ARG A 34 -4.78 -3.09 11.81
CA ARG A 34 -4.38 -1.93 12.61
C ARG A 34 -5.57 -1.27 13.29
N PHE A 35 -6.70 -1.16 12.61
CA PHE A 35 -7.93 -0.63 13.18
C PHE A 35 -8.42 -1.48 14.35
N ILE A 36 -8.42 -2.81 14.20
CA ILE A 36 -8.75 -3.75 15.28
C ILE A 36 -7.79 -3.57 16.47
N MET A 37 -6.49 -3.45 16.23
CA MET A 37 -5.50 -3.22 17.28
C MET A 37 -5.74 -1.91 18.04
N ILE A 38 -6.06 -0.82 17.35
CA ILE A 38 -6.41 0.45 18.00
C ILE A 38 -7.66 0.29 18.86
N LEU A 39 -8.71 -0.39 18.37
CA LEU A 39 -9.93 -0.63 19.14
C LEU A 39 -9.65 -1.45 20.41
N ILE A 40 -8.77 -2.45 20.33
CA ILE A 40 -8.33 -3.21 21.51
C ILE A 40 -7.62 -2.28 22.50
N CYS A 41 -6.67 -1.46 22.04
CA CYS A 41 -5.98 -0.51 22.92
C CYS A 41 -6.94 0.50 23.57
N ILE A 42 -7.94 0.99 22.84
CA ILE A 42 -8.98 1.87 23.39
C ILE A 42 -9.80 1.14 24.45
N ALA A 43 -10.23 -0.11 24.20
CA ALA A 43 -10.97 -0.90 25.18
C ALA A 43 -10.15 -1.15 26.46
N PHE A 44 -8.84 -1.41 26.33
CA PHE A 44 -7.92 -1.54 27.46
C PHE A 44 -7.71 -0.22 28.22
N TYR A 45 -7.67 0.92 27.52
CA TYR A 45 -7.56 2.24 28.14
C TYR A 45 -8.72 2.51 29.10
N TYR A 46 -9.95 2.15 28.72
CA TYR A 46 -11.13 2.31 29.57
C TYR A 46 -11.25 1.23 30.67
N SER A 47 -10.53 0.12 30.56
CA SER A 47 -10.56 -0.98 31.53
C SER A 47 -9.43 -0.93 32.57
N THR A 48 -8.46 -0.02 32.40
CA THR A 48 -7.29 0.14 33.28
C THR A 48 -7.12 1.62 33.64
N GLU A 49 -6.18 1.98 34.52
CA GLU A 49 -5.90 3.38 34.91
C GLU A 49 -5.31 4.26 33.79
N GLY A 50 -5.56 3.94 32.51
CA GLY A 50 -5.51 4.81 31.33
C GLY A 50 -4.14 5.34 30.89
N ALA A 51 -3.36 5.92 31.80
CA ALA A 51 -2.11 6.61 31.52
C ALA A 51 -1.07 5.78 30.74
N PRO A 52 -0.74 4.52 31.11
CA PRO A 52 0.24 3.74 30.35
C PRO A 52 -0.28 3.30 28.97
N VAL A 53 -1.59 3.08 28.83
CA VAL A 53 -2.20 2.66 27.56
C VAL A 53 -2.23 3.81 26.55
N PHE A 54 -2.38 5.05 27.02
CA PHE A 54 -2.32 6.22 26.15
C PHE A 54 -0.98 6.37 25.43
N VAL A 55 0.13 6.18 26.14
CA VAL A 55 1.49 6.22 25.55
C VAL A 55 1.66 5.11 24.51
N LEU A 56 1.14 3.91 24.77
CA LEU A 56 1.15 2.81 23.80
C LEU A 56 0.36 3.14 22.53
N ILE A 57 -0.81 3.78 22.65
CA ILE A 57 -1.62 4.19 21.49
C ILE A 57 -0.83 5.19 20.62
N ILE A 58 -0.18 6.18 21.23
CA ILE A 58 0.63 7.15 20.49
C ILE A 58 1.83 6.48 19.83
N GLY A 59 2.55 5.63 20.56
CA GLY A 59 3.69 4.89 20.01
C GLY A 59 3.29 4.00 18.83
N PHE A 60 2.15 3.32 18.94
CA PHE A 60 1.59 2.51 17.87
C PHE A 60 1.20 3.37 16.66
N ALA A 61 0.55 4.51 16.88
CA ALA A 61 0.19 5.47 15.83
C ALA A 61 1.42 5.95 15.06
N LEU A 62 2.46 6.42 15.76
CA LEU A 62 3.70 6.88 15.14
C LEU A 62 4.41 5.75 14.39
N GLY A 63 4.50 4.56 14.98
CA GLY A 63 5.08 3.38 14.33
C GLY A 63 4.37 3.02 13.03
N MET A 64 3.03 3.10 12.99
CA MET A 64 2.25 2.88 11.78
C MET A 64 2.58 3.89 10.68
N TYR A 65 2.64 5.19 11.01
CA TYR A 65 2.97 6.23 10.04
C TYR A 65 4.36 6.04 9.44
N ILE A 66 5.37 5.73 10.27
CA ILE A 66 6.75 5.49 9.81
C ILE A 66 6.78 4.27 8.87
N GLN A 67 6.10 3.20 9.24
CA GLN A 67 6.04 1.98 8.42
C GLN A 67 5.40 2.24 7.06
N ASP A 68 4.31 3.03 7.02
CA ASP A 68 3.62 3.35 5.77
C ASP A 68 4.45 4.22 4.87
N TYR A 69 5.11 5.23 5.44
CA TYR A 69 6.02 6.08 4.69
C TYR A 69 7.20 5.28 4.10
N SER A 70 7.81 4.41 4.90
CA SER A 70 8.91 3.54 4.46
C SER A 70 8.47 2.60 3.32
N TRP A 71 7.28 2.02 3.44
CA TRP A 71 6.73 1.15 2.41
C TRP A 71 6.41 1.88 1.11
N LEU A 72 5.79 3.07 1.18
CA LEU A 72 5.55 3.92 0.01
C LEU A 72 6.86 4.32 -0.67
N GLN A 73 7.87 4.69 0.12
CA GLN A 73 9.19 5.01 -0.41
C GLN A 73 9.86 3.81 -1.09
N SER A 74 9.72 2.61 -0.51
CA SER A 74 10.23 1.37 -1.10
C SER A 74 9.58 1.09 -2.45
N ILE A 75 8.26 1.24 -2.55
CA ILE A 75 7.50 1.07 -3.79
C ILE A 75 7.90 2.09 -4.85
N ALA A 76 8.04 3.36 -4.47
CA ALA A 76 8.48 4.40 -5.38
C ALA A 76 9.88 4.09 -5.94
N LYS A 77 10.80 3.62 -5.09
CA LYS A 77 12.15 3.22 -5.50
C LYS A 77 12.12 1.99 -6.42
N SER A 78 11.37 0.94 -6.07
CA SER A 78 11.27 -0.26 -6.88
C SER A 78 10.63 0.04 -8.24
N TRP A 79 9.68 0.96 -8.31
CA TRP A 79 9.05 1.34 -9.57
C TRP A 79 10.03 1.92 -10.59
N GLY A 80 11.01 2.71 -10.15
CA GLY A 80 12.07 3.20 -11.02
C GLY A 80 12.86 2.07 -11.69
N PHE A 81 13.18 1.02 -10.93
CA PHE A 81 13.83 -0.18 -11.44
C PHE A 81 12.92 -0.97 -12.38
N THR A 82 11.68 -1.25 -11.95
CA THR A 82 10.67 -1.94 -12.75
C THR A 82 10.45 -1.24 -14.10
N LYS A 83 10.43 0.09 -14.10
CA LYS A 83 10.28 0.88 -15.33
C LYS A 83 11.45 0.74 -16.30
N SER A 84 12.66 0.52 -15.78
CA SER A 84 13.85 0.33 -16.60
C SER A 84 13.94 -1.09 -17.20
N VAL A 85 13.51 -2.10 -16.44
CA VAL A 85 13.74 -3.52 -16.80
C VAL A 85 12.61 -4.13 -17.63
N ILE A 86 11.37 -3.63 -17.52
CA ILE A 86 10.24 -4.19 -18.27
C ILE A 86 10.39 -3.90 -19.78
N ASN A 87 10.19 -4.93 -20.60
CA ASN A 87 10.03 -4.77 -22.04
C ASN A 87 8.64 -4.19 -22.37
N TRP A 88 8.57 -2.86 -22.43
CA TRP A 88 7.32 -2.14 -22.67
C TRP A 88 6.69 -2.41 -24.05
N GLN A 89 7.50 -2.75 -25.06
CA GLN A 89 6.98 -3.08 -26.40
C GLN A 89 6.12 -4.35 -26.36
N GLU A 90 6.54 -5.33 -25.56
CA GLU A 90 5.81 -6.58 -25.40
C GLU A 90 4.52 -6.38 -24.59
N VAL A 91 4.57 -5.56 -23.53
CA VAL A 91 3.37 -5.19 -22.74
C VAL A 91 2.34 -4.48 -23.63
N GLU A 92 2.78 -3.56 -24.49
CA GLU A 92 1.91 -2.87 -25.46
C GLU A 92 1.29 -3.84 -26.48
N ARG A 93 2.07 -4.82 -26.94
CA ARG A 93 1.59 -5.88 -27.84
C ARG A 93 0.49 -6.71 -27.18
N ILE A 94 0.68 -7.12 -25.92
CA ILE A 94 -0.31 -7.90 -25.14
C ILE A 94 -1.58 -7.08 -24.88
N ALA A 95 -1.45 -5.79 -24.57
CA ALA A 95 -2.58 -4.90 -24.34
C ALA A 95 -3.47 -4.77 -25.60
N LYS A 96 -2.87 -4.73 -26.80
CA LYS A 96 -3.56 -4.59 -28.09
C LYS A 96 -4.10 -5.91 -28.66
N LYS A 97 -3.47 -7.05 -28.36
CA LYS A 97 -3.79 -8.37 -28.95
C LYS A 97 -5.22 -8.86 -28.66
N ASN A 98 -5.82 -8.41 -27.55
CA ASN A 98 -7.15 -8.85 -27.10
C ASN A 98 -8.13 -7.67 -26.93
N SER A 99 -7.95 -6.58 -27.71
CA SER A 99 -8.89 -5.46 -27.76
C SER A 99 -9.96 -5.67 -28.83
#